data_AF-A0A6B3H123-F1
#
_entry.id   AF-A0A6B3H123-F1
#
_cell.length_a   1.000
_cell.length_b   1.000
_cell.length_c   1.000
_cell.angle_alpha   90.00
_cell.angle_beta   90.00
_cell.angle_gamma   90.00
#
_symmetry.space_group_name_H-M   'P 1'
#
loop_
_entity.id
_entity.type
_entity.pdbx_description
1 polymer ?
#
loop_
_entity_poly.entity_id
_entity_poly.type
_entity_poly.pdbx_seq_one_letter_code
_entity_poly.pdbx_strand_id
1 'polypeptide(L)' 'MTTYDDRASLTDLTTTAERVRRSVEGVIEGKPEVVRLSLTVLLAEGHLLIEDVPGVGKTMLAKAL' A
#
# COMPACT_ATOMS: atom_id res chain seq x y z
N MET A 1 21.14 -25.41 -9.56
CA MET A 1 21.38 -24.53 -8.41
C MET A 1 21.45 -23.10 -8.94
N THR A 2 20.29 -22.52 -9.25
CA THR A 2 20.21 -21.16 -9.80
C THR A 2 20.15 -20.22 -8.61
N THR A 3 21.14 -19.35 -8.47
CA THR A 3 21.05 -18.25 -7.51
C THR A 3 19.99 -17.30 -8.07
N TYR A 4 18.78 -17.39 -7.55
CA TYR A 4 17.75 -16.37 -7.76
C TYR A 4 18.35 -15.06 -7.27
N ASP A 5 18.43 -14.04 -8.14
CA ASP A 5 18.94 -12.73 -7.76
C ASP A 5 17.90 -12.04 -6.87
N ASP A 6 17.93 -12.38 -5.58
CA ASP A 6 17.03 -11.83 -4.55
C ASP A 6 17.07 -10.29 -4.52
N ARG A 7 18.21 -9.68 -4.91
CA ARG A 7 18.36 -8.22 -4.90
C ARG A 7 17.59 -7.58 -6.06
N ALA A 8 17.62 -8.19 -7.25
CA ALA A 8 16.79 -7.75 -8.37
C ALA A 8 15.30 -7.85 -8.01
N SER A 9 14.89 -8.98 -7.41
CA SER A 9 13.51 -9.22 -6.99
C SER A 9 12.99 -8.20 -5.96
N LEU A 10 13.77 -7.90 -4.92
CA LEU A 10 13.39 -6.90 -3.92
C LEU A 10 13.29 -5.48 -4.50
N THR A 11 14.14 -5.16 -5.48
CA THR A 11 14.09 -3.86 -6.18
C THR A 11 12.81 -3.75 -7.02
N ASP A 12 12.42 -4.81 -7.71
CA ASP A 12 11.19 -4.87 -8.51
C ASP A 12 9.94 -4.79 -7.62
N LEU A 13 9.96 -5.48 -6.47
CA LEU A 13 8.89 -5.39 -5.47
C LEU A 13 8.74 -3.96 -4.96
N THR A 14 9.84 -3.33 -4.56
CA THR A 14 9.84 -1.96 -4.05
C THR A 14 9.32 -0.99 -5.11
N THR A 15 9.76 -1.15 -6.36
CA THR A 15 9.30 -0.33 -7.48
C THR A 15 7.81 -0.48 -7.74
N THR A 16 7.30 -1.71 -7.67
CA THR A 16 5.87 -2.00 -7.86
C THR A 16 5.03 -1.44 -6.72
N ALA A 17 5.46 -1.65 -5.47
CA ALA A 17 4.79 -1.11 -4.28
C ALA A 17 4.73 0.42 -4.32
N GLU A 18 5.79 1.09 -4.76
CA GLU A 18 5.80 2.56 -4.92
C GLU A 18 4.83 3.04 -6.02
N ARG A 19 4.69 2.30 -7.11
CA ARG A 19 3.70 2.62 -8.15
C ARG A 19 2.27 2.50 -7.63
N VAL A 20 1.97 1.44 -6.88
CA VAL A 20 0.66 1.26 -6.24
C VAL A 20 0.41 2.38 -5.23
N ARG A 21 1.38 2.68 -4.35
CA ARG A 21 1.28 3.77 -3.36
C ARG A 21 0.91 5.10 -4.01
N ARG A 22 1.62 5.50 -5.08
CA ARG A 22 1.33 6.74 -5.80
C ARG A 22 -0.06 6.75 -6.44
N SER A 23 -0.52 5.61 -6.97
CA SER A 23 -1.87 5.49 -7.53
C SER A 23 -2.94 5.71 -6.46
N VAL A 24 -2.76 5.12 -5.27
CA VAL A 24 -3.69 5.29 -4.15
C VAL A 24 -3.67 6.72 -3.60
N GLU A 25 -2.49 7.33 -3.50
CA GLU A 25 -2.34 8.74 -3.08
C GLU A 25 -3.00 9.74 -4.04
N GLY A 26 -3.19 9.38 -5.32
CA GLY A 26 -3.99 10.17 -6.25
C GLY A 26 -5.49 10.18 -5.94
N VAL A 27 -5.98 9.24 -5.14
CA VAL A 27 -7.40 9.12 -4.71
C VAL A 27 -7.58 9.55 -3.26
N ILE A 28 -6.55 9.37 -2.43
CA ILE A 28 -6.57 9.63 -0.99
C ILE A 28 -5.67 10.83 -0.66
N GLU A 29 -6.29 12.00 -0.51
CA GLU A 29 -5.58 13.22 -0.17
C GLU A 29 -5.18 13.29 1.31
N GLY A 30 -3.97 13.82 1.57
CA GLY A 30 -3.53 14.21 2.91
C GLY A 30 -3.28 13.08 3.91
N LYS A 31 -3.26 11.81 3.46
CA LYS A 31 -3.09 10.64 4.35
C LYS A 31 -1.99 9.65 3.89
N PRO A 32 -0.75 10.10 3.64
CA PRO A 32 0.33 9.23 3.14
C PRO A 32 0.62 8.07 4.10
N GLU A 33 0.53 8.30 5.41
CA GLU A 33 0.81 7.27 6.41
C GLU A 33 -0.25 6.17 6.43
N VAL A 34 -1.52 6.52 6.23
CA VAL A 34 -2.62 5.53 6.16
C VAL A 34 -2.45 4.67 4.91
N VAL A 35 -2.08 5.26 3.77
CA VAL A 35 -1.80 4.51 2.53
C VAL A 35 -0.62 3.56 2.74
N ARG A 36 0.48 4.03 3.33
CA ARG A 36 1.67 3.22 3.64
C ARG A 36 1.34 2.04 4.55
N LEU A 37 0.62 2.28 5.64
CA LEU A 37 0.24 1.23 6.58
C LEU A 37 -0.69 0.21 5.92
N SER A 38 -1.63 0.67 5.08
CA SER A 38 -2.54 -0.23 4.37
C SER A 38 -1.84 -1.16 3.40
N LEU A 39 -0.87 -0.65 2.62
CA LEU A 39 -0.03 -1.47 1.76
C LEU A 39 0.84 -2.44 2.56
N THR A 40 1.37 -2.00 3.69
CA THR A 40 2.17 -2.85 4.59
C THR A 40 1.33 -4.03 5.10
N VAL A 41 0.11 -3.77 5.56
CA VAL A 41 -0.80 -4.80 6.05
C VAL A 41 -1.22 -5.75 4.92
N LEU A 42 -1.55 -5.22 3.73
CA LEU A 42 -1.92 -6.03 2.57
C LEU A 42 -0.80 -7.01 2.18
N LEU A 43 0.44 -6.51 2.07
CA LEU A 43 1.60 -7.34 1.69
C LEU A 43 1.97 -8.36 2.79
N ALA A 44 1.65 -8.07 4.04
CA ALA A 44 1.86 -8.96 5.17
C ALA A 44 0.70 -9.95 5.39
N GLU A 45 -0.32 -9.94 4.52
CA GLU A 45 -1.56 -10.72 4.67
C GLU A 45 -2.26 -10.51 6.02
N GLY A 46 -2.13 -9.30 6.56
CA GLY A 46 -2.72 -8.91 7.85
C GLY A 46 -4.12 -8.31 7.72
N HIS A 47 -4.66 -7.86 8.85
CA HIS A 47 -5.96 -7.19 8.92
C HIS A 47 -5.77 -5.74 9.37
N LEU A 48 -6.43 -4.81 8.69
CA LEU A 48 -6.39 -3.38 9.02
C LEU A 48 -7.78 -2.91 9.47
N LEU A 49 -7.85 -2.32 10.65
CA LEU A 49 -9.01 -1.57 11.11
C LEU A 49 -8.73 -0.07 11.00
N ILE A 50 -9.58 0.67 10.29
CA ILE A 50 -9.43 2.11 10.12
C ILE A 50 -10.56 2.81 10.88
N GLU A 51 -10.23 3.32 12.06
CA GLU A 51 -11.12 4.16 12.85
C GLU A 51 -10.80 5.63 12.59
N ASP A 52 -11.80 6.36 12.11
CA ASP A 52 -11.69 7.80 11.87
C ASP A 52 -13.11 8.41 11.82
N VAL A 53 -13.25 9.73 11.81
CA VAL A 53 -14.56 10.40 11.72
C VAL A 53 -15.25 10.16 10.36
N PRO A 54 -16.59 10.23 10.24
CA PRO A 54 -17.29 10.01 8.97
C PRO A 54 -16.82 10.95 7.84
N GLY A 55 -16.78 10.47 6.59
CA GLY A 55 -16.48 11.29 5.41
C GLY A 55 -15.00 11.43 5.02
N VAL A 56 -14.07 10.86 5.78
CA VAL A 56 -12.61 11.04 5.62
C VAL A 56 -11.91 10.02 4.71
N GLY A 57 -12.63 9.49 3.71
CA GLY A 57 -12.04 8.64 2.66
C GLY A 57 -11.84 7.16 2.99
N LYS A 58 -12.31 6.64 4.13
CA LYS A 58 -12.16 5.21 4.52
C LYS A 58 -12.65 4.23 3.44
N THR A 59 -13.85 4.45 2.91
CA THR A 59 -14.42 3.62 1.83
C THR A 59 -13.66 3.77 0.51
N MET A 60 -13.13 4.96 0.23
CA MET A 60 -12.35 5.21 -0.98
C MET A 60 -11.01 4.48 -0.92
N LEU A 61 -10.36 4.50 0.25
CA LEU A 61 -9.11 3.77 0.48
C LEU A 61 -9.32 2.27 0.27
N ALA A 62 -10.39 1.70 0.83
CA ALA A 62 -10.73 0.29 0.64
C ALA A 62 -11.07 -0.08 -0.82
N LYS A 63 -11.44 0.89 -1.67
CA LYS A 63 -11.69 0.68 -3.11
C LYS A 63 -10.46 0.91 -3.98
N ALA A 64 -9.52 1.73 -3.50
CA ALA A 64 -8.32 2.12 -4.23
C ALA A 64 -7.20 1.08 -4.08
N LEU A 65 -7.19 0.37 -2.95
CA LEU A 65 -6.40 -0.84 -2.72
C LEU A 65 -7.06 -2.04 -3.40
#